data_AF-A0A6I2FYR4-F1
#
_entry.id   AF-A0A6I2FYR4-F1
#
_cell.length_a   1.000
_cell.length_b   1.000
_cell.length_c   1.000
_cell.angle_alpha   90.00
_cell.angle_beta   90.00
_cell.angle_gamma   90.00
#
_symmetry.space_group_name_H-M   'P 1'
#
loop_
_entity.id
_entity.type
_entity.pdbx_description
1 polymer ?
#
loop_
_entity_poly.entity_id
_entity_poly.type
_entity_poly.pdbx_seq_one_letter_code
_entity_poly.pdbx_strand_id
1 'polypeptide(L)'
;MRRGHPTKEQLQQSFERVLAMVLSGDGVPSSSGLDPETLDALRGIARAYPAVTDELLGAARRAIAGQLDGSNSARWRAERNRRLTEL
;
A
#
# COMPACT_ATOMS: atom_id res chain seq x y z
N MET A 1 -3.22 24.50 4.71
CA MET A 1 -4.19 24.03 3.69
C MET A 1 -4.51 22.57 3.97
N ARG A 2 -5.75 22.22 4.36
CA ARG A 2 -6.20 20.82 4.36
C ARG A 2 -6.30 20.42 2.89
N ARG A 3 -5.29 19.73 2.36
CA ARG A 3 -5.47 18.97 1.11
C ARG A 3 -6.57 17.96 1.41
N GLY A 4 -7.63 17.95 0.61
CA GLY A 4 -8.71 16.97 0.74
C GLY A 4 -8.16 15.54 0.68
N HIS A 5 -9.00 14.56 1.01
CA HIS A 5 -8.64 13.16 0.81
C HIS A 5 -8.14 12.94 -0.62
N PRO A 6 -7.00 12.26 -0.81
CA PRO A 6 -6.44 12.05 -2.14
C PRO A 6 -7.45 11.33 -3.04
N THR A 7 -7.54 11.74 -4.31
CA THR A 7 -8.37 11.06 -5.30
C THR A 7 -7.79 9.69 -5.65
N LYS A 8 -8.58 8.84 -6.32
CA LYS A 8 -8.11 7.55 -6.81
C LYS A 8 -6.93 7.71 -7.78
N GLU A 9 -6.96 8.71 -8.65
CA GLU A 9 -5.82 8.98 -9.55
C GLU A 9 -4.57 9.40 -8.77
N GLN A 10 -4.72 10.23 -7.74
CA GLN A 10 -3.59 10.65 -6.89
C GLN A 10 -2.98 9.49 -6.11
N LEU A 11 -3.82 8.55 -5.66
CA LEU A 11 -3.37 7.31 -5.02
C LEU A 11 -2.63 6.41 -6.01
N GLN A 12 -3.14 6.24 -7.23
CA GLN A 12 -2.47 5.47 -8.27
C GLN A 12 -1.11 6.09 -8.64
N GLN A 13 -1.05 7.41 -8.83
CA GLN A 13 0.21 8.12 -9.11
C GLN A 13 1.21 7.96 -7.95
N SER A 14 0.73 8.01 -6.71
CA SER A 14 1.58 7.80 -5.54
C SER A 14 2.11 6.37 -5.48
N PHE A 15 1.29 5.38 -5.83
CA PHE A 15 1.70 3.98 -5.93
C PHE A 15 2.79 3.79 -6.99
N GLU A 16 2.57 4.24 -8.23
CA GLU A 16 3.54 4.09 -9.32
C GLU A 16 4.87 4.77 -8.99
N ARG A 17 4.82 5.97 -8.38
CA ARG A 17 6.02 6.68 -7.94
C ARG A 17 6.81 5.88 -6.92
N VAL A 18 6.14 5.35 -5.89
CA VAL A 18 6.84 4.58 -4.84
C VAL A 18 7.30 3.23 -5.36
N LEU A 19 6.55 2.59 -6.27
CA LEU A 19 6.98 1.36 -6.94
C LEU A 19 8.26 1.60 -7.75
N ALA A 20 8.34 2.68 -8.53
CA ALA A 20 9.54 3.04 -9.26
C ALA A 20 10.73 3.28 -8.31
N MET A 21 10.52 3.97 -7.18
CA MET A 21 11.56 4.15 -6.14
C MET A 21 12.10 2.79 -5.66
N VAL A 22 11.24 1.88 -5.19
CA VAL A 22 11.72 0.60 -4.63
C VAL A 22 12.37 -0.31 -5.67
N LEU A 23 11.97 -0.20 -6.95
CA LEU A 23 12.62 -0.90 -8.06
C LEU A 23 13.95 -0.24 -8.49
N SER A 24 14.22 0.97 -8.01
CA SER A 24 15.50 1.67 -8.20
C SER A 24 16.45 1.46 -7.02
N GLY A 25 16.02 0.74 -5.97
CA GLY A 25 16.74 0.63 -4.69
C GLY A 25 16.42 1.74 -3.69
N ASP A 26 15.57 2.70 -4.05
CA ASP A 26 15.09 3.75 -3.15
C ASP A 26 13.95 3.21 -2.27
N GLY A 27 14.16 3.19 -0.96
CA GLY A 27 13.17 2.66 -0.02
C GLY A 27 11.80 3.36 -0.06
N VAL A 28 10.85 2.83 0.72
CA VAL A 28 9.49 3.39 0.80
C VAL A 28 9.49 4.69 1.61
N PRO A 29 8.99 5.82 1.06
CA PRO A 29 8.93 7.10 1.78
C PRO A 29 7.91 7.04 2.93
N SER A 30 8.17 7.81 3.99
CA SER A 30 7.30 7.88 5.18
C SER A 30 5.94 8.52 4.90
N SER A 31 5.82 9.34 3.86
CA SER A 31 4.57 10.01 3.47
C SER A 31 4.26 9.83 1.98
N SER A 32 3.23 9.04 1.66
CA SER A 32 2.79 8.80 0.29
C SER A 32 1.27 8.86 0.09
N GLY A 33 0.48 8.90 1.18
CA GLY A 33 -0.98 8.77 1.10
C GLY A 33 -1.48 7.34 0.86
N LEU A 34 -0.57 6.37 0.73
CA LEU A 34 -0.90 4.95 0.64
C LEU A 34 -1.25 4.38 2.01
N ASP A 35 -2.17 3.43 2.03
CA ASP A 35 -2.58 2.77 3.26
C ASP A 35 -1.50 1.78 3.77
N PRO A 36 -1.58 1.34 5.04
CA PRO A 36 -0.56 0.47 5.62
C PRO A 36 -0.31 -0.82 4.83
N GLU A 37 -1.36 -1.43 4.27
CA GLU A 37 -1.25 -2.68 3.53
C GLU A 37 -0.52 -2.50 2.20
N THR A 38 -0.82 -1.42 1.48
CA THR A 38 -0.11 -1.06 0.24
C THR A 38 1.35 -0.72 0.55
N LEU A 39 1.61 0.00 1.64
CA LEU A 39 2.97 0.30 2.09
C LEU A 39 3.76 -0.95 2.46
N ASP A 40 3.14 -1.92 3.14
CA ASP A 40 3.80 -3.16 3.54
C ASP A 40 4.15 -4.04 2.34
N ALA A 41 3.28 -4.11 1.33
CA ALA A 41 3.59 -4.78 0.08
C ALA A 41 4.80 -4.14 -0.64
N LEU A 42 4.85 -2.80 -0.71
CA LEU A 42 5.99 -2.07 -1.28
C LEU A 42 7.28 -2.25 -0.47
N ARG A 43 7.19 -2.34 0.86
CA ARG A 43 8.34 -2.68 1.73
C ARG A 43 8.82 -4.10 1.49
N GLY A 44 7.93 -5.04 1.19
CA GLY A 44 8.29 -6.39 0.78
C GLY A 44 9.17 -6.38 -0.48
N ILE A 45 8.78 -5.60 -1.50
CA ILE A 45 9.59 -5.40 -2.71
C ILE A 45 10.94 -4.76 -2.36
N ALA A 46 10.94 -3.69 -1.57
CA ALA A 46 12.17 -2.98 -1.20
C ALA A 46 13.17 -3.89 -0.45
N ARG A 47 12.68 -4.82 0.37
CA ARG A 47 13.53 -5.80 1.08
C ARG A 47 14.08 -6.89 0.16
N ALA A 48 13.35 -7.24 -0.89
CA ALA A 48 13.75 -8.27 -1.84
C ALA A 48 14.72 -7.74 -2.91
N TYR A 49 14.75 -6.43 -3.15
CA TYR A 49 15.61 -5.81 -4.16
C TYR A 49 17.10 -6.21 -3.96
N PRO A 50 17.82 -6.62 -5.03
CA PRO A 50 17.41 -6.62 -6.45
C PRO A 50 16.63 -7.88 -6.91
N ALA A 51 16.44 -8.89 -6.06
CA ALA A 51 15.75 -10.15 -6.37
C ALA A 51 14.22 -10.06 -6.26
N VAL A 52 13.61 -9.06 -6.92
CA VAL A 52 12.15 -8.86 -6.89
C VAL A 52 11.44 -9.91 -7.75
N THR A 53 10.40 -10.54 -7.21
CA THR A 53 9.59 -11.55 -7.91
C THR A 53 8.28 -10.98 -8.45
N ASP A 54 7.71 -11.63 -9.46
CA ASP A 54 6.37 -11.31 -9.98
C ASP A 54 5.27 -11.45 -8.93
N GLU A 55 5.47 -12.34 -7.94
CA GLU A 55 4.55 -12.52 -6.83
C GLU A 55 4.49 -11.27 -5.95
N LEU A 56 5.65 -10.66 -5.64
CA LEU A 56 5.72 -9.43 -4.86
C LEU A 56 5.09 -8.26 -5.62
N LEU A 57 5.34 -8.17 -6.94
CA LEU A 57 4.69 -7.17 -7.80
C LEU A 57 3.17 -7.37 -7.84
N GLY A 58 2.71 -8.62 -7.97
CA GLY A 58 1.30 -8.97 -7.94
C GLY A 58 0.64 -8.63 -6.60
N ALA A 59 1.33 -8.87 -5.48
CA ALA A 59 0.85 -8.51 -4.16
C ALA A 59 0.69 -6.99 -4.00
N ALA A 60 1.68 -6.20 -4.43
CA ALA A 60 1.60 -4.74 -4.39
C ALA A 60 0.46 -4.19 -5.26
N ARG A 61 0.25 -4.76 -6.46
CA ARG A 61 -0.87 -4.38 -7.36
C ARG A 61 -2.24 -4.72 -6.76
N ARG A 62 -2.37 -5.88 -6.09
CA ARG A 62 -3.60 -6.23 -5.38
C ARG A 62 -3.86 -5.29 -4.19
N ALA A 63 -2.83 -4.92 -3.45
CA ALA A 63 -2.96 -4.04 -2.30
C ALA A 63 -3.46 -2.64 -2.70
N ILE A 64 -2.90 -2.02 -3.76
CA ILE A 64 -3.42 -0.72 -4.25
C ILE A 64 -4.84 -0.84 -4.80
N ALA A 65 -5.17 -1.92 -5.50
CA ALA A 65 -6.56 -2.15 -5.94
C ALA A 65 -7.52 -2.17 -4.74
N GLY A 66 -7.12 -2.85 -3.66
CA GLY A 66 -7.90 -2.90 -2.42
C GLY A 66 -8.02 -1.55 -1.68
N GLN A 67 -7.02 -0.67 -1.82
CA GLN A 67 -7.12 0.71 -1.32
C GLN A 67 -8.09 1.53 -2.18
N LEU A 68 -8.06 1.36 -3.50
CA LEU A 68 -8.90 2.10 -4.45
C LEU A 68 -10.36 1.69 -4.43
N ASP A 69 -10.67 0.41 -4.18
CA ASP A 69 -12.03 -0.09 -4.02
C ASP A 69 -12.54 -0.01 -2.56
N GLY A 70 -11.63 0.26 -1.62
CA GLY A 70 -11.92 0.41 -0.20
C GLY A 70 -11.96 -0.90 0.61
N SER A 71 -11.69 -2.04 -0.02
CA SER A 71 -11.70 -3.36 0.64
C SER A 71 -10.62 -3.49 1.71
N ASN A 72 -9.45 -2.86 1.57
CA ASN A 72 -8.43 -2.82 2.62
C ASN A 72 -8.98 -2.20 3.91
N SER A 73 -9.65 -1.07 3.77
CA SER A 73 -10.27 -0.37 4.90
C SER A 73 -11.41 -1.16 5.54
N ALA A 74 -12.20 -1.88 4.73
CA ALA A 74 -13.27 -2.74 5.21
C ALA A 74 -12.72 -3.92 6.03
N ARG A 75 -11.67 -4.58 5.53
CA ARG A 75 -11.00 -5.68 6.22
C ARG A 75 -10.33 -5.22 7.51
N TRP A 76 -9.68 -4.06 7.51
CA TRP A 76 -9.11 -3.49 8.73
C TRP A 76 -10.16 -3.20 9.80
N ARG A 77 -11.33 -2.66 9.41
CA ARG A 77 -12.46 -2.46 10.33
C ARG A 77 -13.02 -3.77 10.87
N ALA A 78 -13.17 -4.78 10.02
CA ALA A 78 -13.64 -6.10 10.44
C ALA A 78 -12.68 -6.75 11.45
N GLU A 79 -11.37 -6.70 11.18
CA GLU A 79 -10.34 -7.23 12.07
C GLU A 79 -10.30 -6.48 13.42
N ARG A 80 -10.41 -5.15 13.39
CA ARG A 80 -10.53 -4.33 14.60
C ARG A 80 -11.74 -4.72 15.44
N ASN A 81 -12.89 -4.95 14.82
CA ASN A 81 -14.10 -5.35 15.54
C ASN A 81 -13.96 -6.74 16.16
N ARG A 82 -13.35 -7.71 15.47
CA ARG A 82 -13.08 -9.05 16.03
C ARG A 82 -12.25 -8.97 17.31
N ARG A 83 -11.13 -8.22 17.27
CA ARG A 83 -10.23 -8.04 18.42
C ARG A 83 -10.90 -7.35 19.62
N LEU A 84 -11.94 -6.55 19.39
CA LEU A 84 -12.69 -5.89 20.46
C LEU A 84 -13.74 -6.80 21.09
N THR A 85 -14.31 -7.74 20.33
CA THR A 85 -15.29 -8.72 20.84
C THR A 85 -14.62 -9.88 21.60
N GLU A 86 -13.33 -10.09 21.38
CA GLU A 86 -12.51 -11.11 22.06
C GLU A 86 -11.92 -10.62 23.42
N LEU A 87 -12.23 -9.39 23.84
CA LEU A 87 -11.83 -8.77 25.13
C LEU A 87 -12.98 -8.75 26.13
#